data_AF-A0A1Y2VW96-F1
#
_entry.id   AF-A0A1Y2VW96-F1
#
_cell.length_a   1.000
_cell.length_b   1.000
_cell.length_c   1.000
_cell.angle_alpha   90.00
_cell.angle_beta   90.00
_cell.angle_gamma   90.00
#
_symmetry.space_group_name_H-M   'P 1'
#
loop_
_entity.id
_entity.type
_entity.pdbx_description
1 polymer ?
#
loop_
_entity_poly.entity_id
_entity_poly.type
_entity_poly.pdbx_seq_one_letter_code
_entity_poly.pdbx_strand_id
1 'polypeptide(L)'
;MSTQAKTLPQPSGRTFGVEFEFLVPFLFEGQPDPHEKFASQLAPVIRIPGEMVGVSNATKLSGIDSARVYFRTRPIVEGYILDTLKAHGLPTVSAEDDSYSGWAVKDDISVNSYTPGYNWVSIELVSPVARASPEAFAAIRYTLDMLCSTYRITVNNTCGLHVHVGDGDEHMPKEHISRIMGLLWAVDPLLACLHPLGRRGSSYSPSIRTGSYLSQGRGIKDMMDEYPGGSGVCHRYIGRETRHGEHPTSWRAANQGDHHVSAFEKTRELGRFDPFNGLTEESSTSEAPQQESGSVESNLDLEIQDRMKRYEADPASRHARTAHTPTNTRNVSHIEPRDTIPPSAIRQLEDIGTFAGVREIFASPSSCTIQWLLGAILSRPNYSISPYACYNLPGSLFPKTIEFREAAGTTSGRWAEIWARICVGLVDFAIHAPVHEYMDVIFKVDRAASGGAPYDVIDLLNQFGLASEALFAEQRIKEQSKYLGVKFIPNEEAER
;
A
#
# COMPACT_ATOMS: atom_id res chain seq x y z
N MET A 1 38.73 -22.62 6.95
CA MET A 1 37.32 -22.22 7.08
C MET A 1 37.29 -20.70 7.12
N SER A 2 36.83 -20.09 6.03
CA SER A 2 36.79 -18.62 5.89
C SER A 2 35.59 -18.09 6.69
N THR A 3 35.85 -17.37 7.77
CA THR A 3 34.84 -16.61 8.50
C THR A 3 34.48 -15.39 7.67
N GLN A 4 33.46 -15.50 6.82
CA GLN A 4 32.80 -14.34 6.25
C GLN A 4 32.24 -13.52 7.41
N ALA A 5 32.85 -12.35 7.64
CA ALA A 5 32.30 -11.35 8.53
C ALA A 5 30.90 -11.01 8.02
N LYS A 6 29.86 -11.33 8.81
CA LYS A 6 28.50 -10.86 8.57
C LYS A 6 28.55 -9.33 8.62
N THR A 7 28.53 -8.69 7.47
CA THR A 7 28.30 -7.26 7.33
C THR A 7 27.02 -6.91 8.07
N LEU A 8 27.11 -6.00 9.03
CA LEU A 8 25.93 -5.44 9.70
C LEU A 8 25.02 -4.80 8.64
N PRO A 9 23.69 -5.01 8.70
CA PRO A 9 22.78 -4.39 7.75
C PRO A 9 22.93 -2.87 7.84
N GLN A 10 23.33 -2.24 6.74
CA GLN A 10 23.20 -0.79 6.60
C GLN A 10 21.72 -0.45 6.42
N PRO A 11 21.27 0.77 6.75
CA PRO A 11 19.94 1.25 6.37
C PRO A 11 19.81 1.15 4.85
N SER A 12 19.20 0.08 4.37
CA SER A 12 18.86 -0.10 2.97
C SER A 12 17.53 0.58 2.75
N GLY A 13 17.43 1.50 1.80
CA GLY A 13 16.13 2.09 1.41
C GLY A 13 15.09 1.00 1.14
N ARG A 14 13.81 1.37 1.24
CA ARG A 14 12.67 0.44 1.09
C ARG A 14 12.78 -0.36 -0.19
N THR A 15 12.32 -1.60 -0.15
CA THR A 15 12.09 -2.38 -1.38
C THR A 15 10.67 -2.20 -1.84
N PHE A 16 10.46 -2.33 -3.15
CA PHE A 16 9.13 -2.35 -3.72
C PHE A 16 9.03 -3.28 -4.92
N GLY A 17 7.80 -3.67 -5.23
CA GLY A 17 7.40 -4.38 -6.45
C GLY A 17 6.03 -3.89 -6.91
N VAL A 18 5.70 -4.13 -8.18
CA VAL A 18 4.45 -3.69 -8.81
C VAL A 18 3.80 -4.85 -9.53
N GLU A 19 2.49 -4.99 -9.36
CA GLU A 19 1.65 -5.90 -10.14
C GLU A 19 0.73 -5.07 -11.03
N PHE A 20 0.74 -5.38 -12.32
CA PHE A 20 -0.12 -4.75 -13.31
C PHE A 20 -1.17 -5.74 -13.77
N GLU A 21 -2.44 -5.42 -13.57
CA GLU A 21 -3.54 -6.16 -14.17
C GLU A 21 -3.99 -5.47 -15.46
N PHE A 22 -4.01 -6.19 -16.57
CA PHE A 22 -4.54 -5.68 -17.83
C PHE A 22 -5.04 -6.80 -18.73
N LEU A 23 -5.73 -6.38 -19.80
CA LEU A 23 -6.36 -7.25 -20.77
C LEU A 23 -5.66 -7.10 -22.12
N VAL A 24 -5.29 -8.23 -22.70
CA VAL A 24 -4.71 -8.30 -24.05
C VAL A 24 -5.74 -8.89 -25.00
N PRO A 25 -6.26 -8.12 -25.97
CA PRO A 25 -7.10 -8.65 -27.02
C PRO A 25 -6.25 -9.42 -28.02
N PHE A 26 -6.81 -10.52 -28.51
CA PHE A 26 -6.29 -11.24 -29.66
C PHE A 26 -7.40 -11.55 -30.67
N LEU A 27 -6.97 -11.74 -31.90
CA LEU A 27 -7.79 -12.17 -33.02
C LEU A 27 -7.23 -13.46 -33.60
N PHE A 28 -8.07 -14.31 -34.16
CA PHE A 28 -7.55 -15.38 -35.01
C PHE A 28 -6.99 -14.80 -36.31
N GLU A 29 -6.06 -15.52 -36.93
CA GLU A 29 -5.63 -15.19 -38.29
C GLU A 29 -6.84 -15.15 -39.24
N GLY A 30 -6.89 -14.14 -40.10
CA GLY A 30 -8.03 -13.90 -41.01
C GLY A 30 -9.27 -13.29 -40.35
N GLN A 31 -9.38 -13.22 -39.01
CA GLN A 31 -10.48 -12.53 -38.35
C GLN A 31 -10.36 -11.01 -38.56
N PRO A 32 -11.39 -10.29 -39.04
CA PRO A 32 -11.32 -8.84 -39.21
C PRO A 32 -11.04 -8.12 -37.89
N ASP A 33 -10.21 -7.07 -37.89
CA ASP A 33 -10.03 -6.23 -36.71
C ASP A 33 -11.26 -5.30 -36.57
N PRO A 34 -12.04 -5.40 -35.48
CA PRO A 34 -13.18 -4.50 -35.23
C PRO A 34 -12.81 -3.00 -35.26
N HIS A 35 -11.53 -2.68 -35.01
CA HIS A 35 -11.02 -1.30 -34.96
C HIS A 35 -9.96 -1.02 -36.03
N GLU A 36 -9.98 -1.74 -37.17
CA GLU A 36 -9.04 -1.55 -38.29
C GLU A 36 -8.92 -0.08 -38.72
N LYS A 37 -10.04 0.67 -38.72
CA LYS A 37 -10.08 2.10 -39.05
C LYS A 37 -9.21 2.99 -38.15
N PHE A 38 -8.84 2.51 -36.96
CA PHE A 38 -7.97 3.19 -36.01
C PHE A 38 -6.59 2.52 -35.88
N ALA A 39 -6.24 1.57 -36.76
CA ALA A 39 -5.01 0.79 -36.66
C ALA A 39 -3.75 1.67 -36.63
N SER A 40 -3.76 2.84 -37.27
CA SER A 40 -2.64 3.79 -37.22
C SER A 40 -2.44 4.49 -35.87
N GLN A 41 -3.43 4.41 -34.98
CA GLN A 41 -3.42 5.04 -33.64
C GLN A 41 -3.35 4.00 -32.51
N LEU A 42 -3.43 2.72 -32.84
CA LEU A 42 -3.47 1.63 -31.89
C LEU A 42 -2.23 0.77 -32.04
N ALA A 43 -1.72 0.24 -30.93
CA ALA A 43 -0.75 -0.83 -31.00
C ALA A 43 -1.34 -2.05 -31.73
N PRO A 44 -0.48 -2.86 -32.39
CA PRO A 44 -0.91 -4.07 -33.08
C PRO A 44 -1.69 -5.02 -32.17
N VAL A 45 -2.74 -5.64 -32.71
CA VAL A 45 -3.45 -6.72 -32.05
C VAL A 45 -2.71 -8.04 -32.30
N ILE A 46 -2.60 -8.88 -31.26
CA ILE A 46 -2.00 -10.21 -31.40
C ILE A 46 -2.89 -11.06 -32.31
N ARG A 47 -2.27 -11.72 -33.30
CA ARG A 47 -2.95 -12.68 -34.17
C ARG A 47 -2.44 -14.08 -33.90
N ILE A 48 -3.38 -15.01 -33.73
CA ILE A 48 -3.09 -16.40 -33.37
C ILE A 48 -3.70 -17.32 -34.43
N PRO A 49 -2.92 -18.24 -35.03
CA PRO A 49 -3.46 -19.26 -35.92
C PRO A 49 -4.45 -20.16 -35.16
N GLY A 50 -5.62 -20.41 -35.75
CA GLY A 50 -6.68 -21.19 -35.10
C GLY A 50 -6.23 -22.61 -34.75
N GLU A 51 -5.39 -23.22 -35.60
CA GLU A 51 -4.84 -24.55 -35.39
C GLU A 51 -4.00 -24.67 -34.11
N MET A 52 -3.31 -23.60 -33.69
CA MET A 52 -2.50 -23.62 -32.46
C MET A 52 -3.35 -23.83 -31.22
N VAL A 53 -4.61 -23.43 -31.26
CA VAL A 53 -5.55 -23.58 -30.15
C VAL A 53 -6.63 -24.65 -30.42
N GLY A 54 -6.54 -25.33 -31.56
CA GLY A 54 -7.45 -26.40 -31.97
C GLY A 54 -8.80 -25.92 -32.50
N VAL A 55 -8.83 -24.77 -33.17
CA VAL A 55 -10.01 -24.18 -33.83
C VAL A 55 -9.76 -24.14 -35.33
N SER A 56 -10.57 -24.87 -36.11
CA SER A 56 -10.34 -25.05 -37.55
C SER A 56 -10.98 -24.00 -38.46
N ASN A 57 -11.96 -23.21 -37.98
CA ASN A 57 -12.49 -22.04 -38.69
C ASN A 57 -13.34 -21.16 -37.75
N ALA A 58 -13.11 -19.84 -37.81
CA ALA A 58 -13.63 -18.85 -36.88
C ALA A 58 -15.11 -18.52 -37.10
N THR A 59 -15.99 -18.96 -36.20
CA THR A 59 -17.23 -18.23 -35.89
C THR A 59 -17.87 -18.80 -34.62
N LYS A 60 -17.62 -18.12 -33.49
CA LYS A 60 -18.21 -18.34 -32.15
C LYS A 60 -17.84 -19.65 -31.45
N LEU A 61 -17.02 -19.53 -30.42
CA LEU A 61 -16.77 -20.59 -29.45
C LEU A 61 -17.99 -20.77 -28.54
N SER A 62 -18.40 -22.02 -28.32
CA SER A 62 -19.39 -22.36 -27.29
C SER A 62 -18.72 -22.38 -25.90
N GLY A 63 -19.48 -22.44 -24.80
CA GLY A 63 -18.93 -22.29 -23.43
C GLY A 63 -17.74 -23.18 -23.07
N ILE A 64 -17.82 -24.49 -23.34
CA ILE A 64 -16.72 -25.44 -23.06
C ILE A 64 -15.53 -25.23 -24.02
N ASP A 65 -15.81 -24.87 -25.28
CA ASP A 65 -14.76 -24.57 -26.26
C ASP A 65 -14.02 -23.27 -25.92
N SER A 66 -14.71 -22.30 -25.34
CA SER A 66 -14.15 -21.00 -24.93
C SER A 66 -13.09 -21.17 -23.84
N ALA A 67 -13.36 -21.98 -22.81
CA ALA A 67 -12.41 -22.27 -21.75
C ALA A 67 -11.16 -23.00 -22.28
N ARG A 68 -11.35 -24.02 -23.13
CA ARG A 68 -10.23 -24.77 -23.73
C ARG A 68 -9.36 -23.88 -24.61
N VAL A 69 -9.97 -22.99 -25.39
CA VAL A 69 -9.24 -22.02 -26.21
C VAL A 69 -8.49 -21.05 -25.33
N TYR A 70 -9.10 -20.53 -24.26
CA TYR A 70 -8.42 -19.65 -23.31
C TYR A 70 -7.16 -20.29 -22.74
N PHE A 71 -7.25 -21.51 -22.21
CA PHE A 71 -6.10 -22.23 -21.62
C PHE A 71 -4.97 -22.51 -22.62
N ARG A 72 -5.27 -22.61 -23.93
CA ARG A 72 -4.24 -22.77 -24.97
C ARG A 72 -3.69 -21.46 -25.49
N THR A 73 -4.50 -20.41 -25.48
CA THR A 73 -4.13 -19.08 -25.97
C THR A 73 -3.25 -18.33 -24.96
N ARG A 74 -3.58 -18.44 -23.67
CA ARG A 74 -2.89 -17.73 -22.59
C ARG A 74 -1.37 -17.96 -22.62
N PRO A 75 -0.84 -19.20 -22.65
CA PRO A 75 0.62 -19.43 -22.73
C PRO A 75 1.29 -18.81 -23.96
N ILE A 76 0.57 -18.65 -25.08
CA ILE A 76 1.11 -18.02 -26.29
C ILE A 76 1.27 -16.51 -26.06
N VAL A 77 0.26 -15.86 -25.50
CA VAL A 77 0.31 -14.41 -25.18
C VAL A 77 1.34 -14.13 -24.10
N GLU A 78 1.42 -14.98 -23.06
CA GLU A 78 2.45 -14.90 -22.03
C GLU A 78 3.85 -15.02 -22.62
N GLY A 79 4.06 -15.98 -23.53
CA GLY A 79 5.33 -16.16 -24.25
C GLY A 79 5.75 -14.90 -24.99
N TYR A 80 4.84 -14.26 -25.73
CA TYR A 80 5.13 -13.01 -26.43
C TYR A 80 5.54 -11.88 -25.48
N ILE A 81 4.83 -11.70 -24.36
CA ILE A 81 5.17 -10.69 -23.36
C ILE A 81 6.56 -10.97 -22.78
N LEU A 82 6.82 -12.21 -22.33
CA LEU A 82 8.10 -12.60 -21.75
C LEU A 82 9.26 -12.47 -22.74
N ASP A 83 9.06 -12.84 -24.00
CA ASP A 83 10.11 -12.72 -25.02
C ASP A 83 10.42 -11.26 -25.36
N THR A 84 9.40 -10.39 -25.36
CA THR A 84 9.62 -8.94 -25.50
C THR A 84 10.39 -8.37 -24.32
N LEU A 85 10.05 -8.76 -23.08
CA LEU A 85 10.81 -8.34 -21.90
C LEU A 85 12.28 -8.76 -22.01
N LYS A 86 12.56 -10.03 -22.38
CA LYS A 86 13.93 -10.53 -22.59
C LYS A 86 14.66 -9.78 -23.70
N ALA A 87 13.98 -9.49 -24.83
CA ALA A 87 14.56 -8.75 -25.95
C ALA A 87 15.00 -7.34 -25.55
N HIS A 88 14.33 -6.76 -24.55
CA HIS A 88 14.67 -5.47 -23.96
C HIS A 88 15.66 -5.58 -22.77
N GLY A 89 16.24 -6.74 -22.54
CA GLY A 89 17.22 -6.98 -21.47
C GLY A 89 16.63 -7.03 -20.06
N LEU A 90 15.30 -7.16 -19.94
CA LEU A 90 14.62 -7.30 -18.66
C LEU A 90 14.61 -8.79 -18.25
N PRO A 91 15.13 -9.14 -17.05
CA PRO A 91 15.15 -10.53 -16.61
C PRO A 91 13.73 -11.02 -16.38
N THR A 92 13.44 -12.24 -16.81
CA THR A 92 12.13 -12.89 -16.65
C THR A 92 12.25 -14.20 -15.89
N VAL A 93 11.24 -14.53 -15.11
CA VAL A 93 11.13 -15.81 -14.38
C VAL A 93 9.80 -16.51 -14.71
N SER A 94 9.64 -17.77 -14.30
CA SER A 94 8.36 -18.47 -14.49
C SER A 94 7.30 -17.96 -13.52
N ALA A 95 6.03 -18.24 -13.79
CA ALA A 95 4.92 -17.82 -12.94
C ALA A 95 4.99 -18.44 -11.53
N GLU A 96 5.60 -19.62 -11.42
CA GLU A 96 5.80 -20.39 -10.19
C GLU A 96 7.06 -19.98 -9.41
N ASP A 97 7.87 -19.07 -9.96
CA ASP A 97 9.06 -18.58 -9.29
C ASP A 97 8.71 -17.47 -8.28
N ASP A 98 8.63 -17.87 -7.01
CA ASP A 98 8.37 -16.98 -5.88
C ASP A 98 9.64 -16.24 -5.38
N SER A 99 10.75 -16.24 -6.12
CA SER A 99 11.93 -15.43 -5.78
C SER A 99 11.75 -13.95 -6.07
N TYR A 100 10.80 -13.59 -6.96
CA TYR A 100 10.60 -12.23 -7.47
C TYR A 100 11.89 -11.58 -8.00
N SER A 101 12.80 -12.40 -8.55
CA SER A 101 14.10 -11.95 -9.09
C SER A 101 14.04 -11.44 -10.53
N GLY A 102 12.91 -11.65 -11.21
CA GLY A 102 12.63 -11.14 -12.55
C GLY A 102 11.15 -10.86 -12.76
N TRP A 103 10.81 -10.37 -13.94
CA TRP A 103 9.43 -10.17 -14.35
C TRP A 103 8.72 -11.51 -14.58
N ALA A 104 7.52 -11.65 -14.04
CA ALA A 104 6.69 -12.85 -14.19
C ALA A 104 5.32 -12.46 -14.74
N VAL A 105 4.72 -13.35 -15.53
CA VAL A 105 3.32 -13.24 -15.94
C VAL A 105 2.51 -14.29 -15.19
N LYS A 106 1.50 -13.86 -14.44
CA LYS A 106 0.64 -14.68 -13.58
C LYS A 106 -0.81 -14.68 -14.09
N ASP A 107 -1.62 -15.59 -13.55
CA ASP A 107 -3.05 -15.71 -13.89
C ASP A 107 -3.88 -14.86 -12.95
N ASP A 108 -4.72 -13.99 -13.52
CA ASP A 108 -5.73 -13.29 -12.76
C ASP A 108 -7.11 -13.58 -13.32
N ILE A 109 -7.79 -14.50 -12.64
CA ILE A 109 -9.16 -14.92 -12.94
C ILE A 109 -10.21 -13.86 -12.58
N SER A 110 -9.84 -12.83 -11.80
CA SER A 110 -10.74 -11.76 -11.38
C SER A 110 -10.93 -10.69 -12.46
N VAL A 111 -10.00 -10.63 -13.42
CA VAL A 111 -10.02 -9.68 -14.54
C VAL A 111 -10.69 -10.28 -15.77
N ASN A 112 -11.65 -9.57 -16.34
CA ASN A 112 -12.43 -10.06 -17.48
C ASN A 112 -12.91 -8.91 -18.38
N SER A 113 -13.14 -9.22 -19.66
CA SER A 113 -13.73 -8.30 -20.63
C SER A 113 -14.68 -9.02 -21.58
N TYR A 114 -15.64 -8.27 -22.10
CA TYR A 114 -16.65 -8.79 -23.02
C TYR A 114 -16.85 -7.91 -24.27
N THR A 115 -15.86 -7.11 -24.67
CA THR A 115 -16.01 -6.29 -25.88
C THR A 115 -16.25 -7.21 -27.10
N PRO A 116 -17.40 -7.08 -27.79
CA PRO A 116 -17.71 -7.93 -28.92
C PRO A 116 -16.66 -7.81 -30.02
N GLY A 117 -16.29 -8.95 -30.62
CA GLY A 117 -15.37 -9.00 -31.76
C GLY A 117 -13.90 -9.25 -31.43
N TYR A 118 -13.51 -9.22 -30.15
CA TYR A 118 -12.21 -9.70 -29.68
C TYR A 118 -12.34 -10.94 -28.81
N ASN A 119 -11.26 -11.71 -28.77
CA ASN A 119 -11.00 -12.64 -27.68
C ASN A 119 -10.00 -12.00 -26.71
N TRP A 120 -10.02 -12.39 -25.44
CA TRP A 120 -9.29 -11.71 -24.39
C TRP A 120 -8.44 -12.69 -23.58
N VAL A 121 -7.22 -12.27 -23.24
CA VAL A 121 -6.39 -12.90 -22.22
C VAL A 121 -6.23 -11.91 -21.07
N SER A 122 -6.52 -12.37 -19.86
CA SER A 122 -6.22 -11.65 -18.63
C SER A 122 -4.75 -11.85 -18.27
N ILE A 123 -4.06 -10.76 -17.91
CA ILE A 123 -2.63 -10.76 -17.60
C ILE A 123 -2.42 -10.02 -16.28
N GLU A 124 -1.75 -10.69 -15.35
CA GLU A 124 -1.10 -10.07 -14.20
C GLU A 124 0.41 -10.07 -14.44
N LEU A 125 1.00 -8.90 -14.68
CA LEU A 125 2.45 -8.75 -14.84
C LEU A 125 3.06 -8.30 -13.52
N VAL A 126 3.94 -9.13 -12.95
CA VAL A 126 4.61 -8.88 -11.69
C VAL A 126 6.05 -8.43 -11.94
N SER A 127 6.45 -7.31 -11.36
CA SER A 127 7.82 -6.81 -11.44
C SER A 127 8.76 -7.57 -10.50
N PRO A 128 10.08 -7.58 -10.77
CA PRO A 128 11.04 -7.99 -9.76
C PRO A 128 10.97 -7.08 -8.53
N VAL A 129 11.36 -7.60 -7.38
CA VAL A 129 11.58 -6.78 -6.17
C VAL A 129 12.85 -5.97 -6.35
N ALA A 130 12.75 -4.66 -6.20
CA ALA A 130 13.87 -3.75 -6.32
C ALA A 130 13.95 -2.83 -5.10
N ARG A 131 15.15 -2.34 -4.80
CA ARG A 131 15.29 -1.20 -3.88
C ARG A 131 14.71 0.05 -4.55
N ALA A 132 14.04 0.89 -3.78
CA ALA A 132 13.55 2.17 -4.23
C ALA A 132 14.72 3.03 -4.72
N SER A 133 14.78 3.24 -6.02
CA SER A 133 15.77 4.09 -6.69
C SER A 133 15.14 4.72 -7.93
N PRO A 134 15.67 5.85 -8.43
CA PRO A 134 15.20 6.45 -9.67
C PRO A 134 15.15 5.46 -10.84
N GLU A 135 16.13 4.56 -10.94
CA GLU A 135 16.24 3.54 -11.98
C GLU A 135 15.17 2.46 -11.83
N ALA A 136 14.89 2.01 -10.61
CA ALA A 136 13.84 1.02 -10.35
C ALA A 136 12.45 1.57 -10.72
N PHE A 137 12.16 2.83 -10.35
CA PHE A 137 10.91 3.50 -10.76
C PHE A 137 10.86 3.71 -12.29
N ALA A 138 11.97 4.11 -12.91
CA ALA A 138 12.05 4.24 -14.36
C ALA A 138 11.84 2.91 -15.09
N ALA A 139 12.29 1.78 -14.53
CA ALA A 139 12.06 0.46 -15.09
C ALA A 139 10.57 0.09 -15.11
N ILE A 140 9.82 0.41 -14.04
CA ILE A 140 8.34 0.23 -14.00
C ILE A 140 7.68 1.01 -15.14
N ARG A 141 8.03 2.29 -15.30
CA ARG A 141 7.52 3.11 -16.39
C ARG A 141 7.86 2.51 -17.76
N TYR A 142 9.14 2.20 -17.96
CA TYR A 142 9.67 1.73 -19.23
C TYR A 142 8.98 0.44 -19.67
N THR A 143 8.83 -0.53 -18.77
CA THR A 143 8.19 -1.80 -19.07
C THR A 143 6.75 -1.60 -19.55
N LEU A 144 5.95 -0.80 -18.84
CA LEU A 144 4.56 -0.59 -19.22
C LEU A 144 4.43 0.23 -20.52
N ASP A 145 5.20 1.31 -20.67
CA ASP A 145 5.20 2.13 -21.89
C ASP A 145 5.60 1.28 -23.11
N MET A 146 6.62 0.42 -22.96
CA MET A 146 7.08 -0.49 -24.00
C MET A 146 6.00 -1.52 -24.37
N LEU A 147 5.39 -2.20 -23.38
CA LEU A 147 4.36 -3.21 -23.64
C LEU A 147 3.13 -2.58 -24.31
N CYS A 148 2.68 -1.41 -23.83
CA CYS A 148 1.56 -0.69 -24.44
C CYS A 148 1.85 -0.15 -25.85
N SER A 149 3.13 0.05 -26.21
CA SER A 149 3.54 0.39 -27.57
C SER A 149 3.65 -0.83 -28.50
N THR A 150 3.91 -2.01 -27.93
CA THR A 150 4.15 -3.26 -28.68
C THR A 150 2.85 -4.03 -28.90
N TYR A 151 1.98 -4.03 -27.89
CA TYR A 151 0.74 -4.79 -27.86
C TYR A 151 -0.44 -3.87 -27.61
N ARG A 152 -1.56 -4.18 -28.26
CA ARG A 152 -2.84 -3.62 -27.85
C ARG A 152 -3.13 -4.10 -26.43
N ILE A 153 -3.20 -3.17 -25.48
CA ILE A 153 -3.50 -3.43 -24.07
C ILE A 153 -4.65 -2.52 -23.66
N THR A 154 -5.58 -3.05 -22.87
CA THR A 154 -6.65 -2.25 -22.27
C THR A 154 -6.78 -2.58 -20.79
N VAL A 155 -7.35 -1.64 -20.05
CA VAL A 155 -7.73 -1.80 -18.65
C VAL A 155 -9.22 -1.51 -18.50
N ASN A 156 -9.85 -2.09 -17.49
CA ASN A 156 -11.23 -1.77 -17.12
C ASN A 156 -11.37 -1.72 -15.59
N ASN A 157 -12.59 -1.72 -15.07
CA ASN A 157 -12.87 -1.65 -13.63
C ASN A 157 -12.46 -2.90 -12.83
N THR A 158 -12.17 -4.02 -13.50
CA THR A 158 -11.65 -5.24 -12.85
C THR A 158 -10.15 -5.14 -12.64
N CYS A 159 -9.43 -4.44 -13.52
CA CYS A 159 -7.99 -4.25 -13.45
C CYS A 159 -7.56 -3.31 -12.31
N GLY A 160 -6.54 -3.71 -11.57
CA GLY A 160 -5.80 -2.97 -10.56
C GLY A 160 -4.35 -2.67 -10.95
N LEU A 161 -3.77 -1.73 -10.21
CA LEU A 161 -2.33 -1.53 -10.12
C LEU A 161 -1.95 -1.74 -8.66
N HIS A 162 -1.23 -2.82 -8.35
CA HIS A 162 -0.80 -3.09 -6.98
C HIS A 162 0.63 -2.66 -6.77
N VAL A 163 0.90 -2.04 -5.63
CA VAL A 163 2.27 -1.71 -5.21
C VAL A 163 2.53 -2.41 -3.89
N HIS A 164 3.62 -3.16 -3.84
CA HIS A 164 4.09 -3.87 -2.66
C HIS A 164 5.30 -3.13 -2.11
N VAL A 165 5.26 -2.69 -0.85
CA VAL A 165 6.38 -2.00 -0.19
C VAL A 165 6.88 -2.84 0.98
N GLY A 166 8.18 -3.14 1.00
CA GLY A 166 8.84 -3.99 1.99
C GLY A 166 10.10 -3.38 2.59
N ASP A 167 10.74 -4.15 3.47
CA ASP A 167 12.01 -3.80 4.12
C ASP A 167 13.11 -4.81 3.76
N GLY A 168 13.27 -5.07 2.46
CA GLY A 168 14.10 -6.15 1.94
C GLY A 168 13.59 -7.51 2.40
N ASP A 169 14.50 -8.33 2.93
CA ASP A 169 14.17 -9.66 3.46
C ASP A 169 13.66 -9.61 4.91
N GLU A 170 13.60 -8.43 5.53
CA GLU A 170 13.19 -8.27 6.92
C GLU A 170 11.70 -7.95 7.06
N HIS A 171 11.10 -8.38 8.16
CA HIS A 171 9.75 -7.93 8.51
C HIS A 171 9.83 -6.60 9.24
N MET A 172 8.96 -5.67 8.85
CA MET A 172 8.73 -4.46 9.64
C MET A 172 8.21 -4.83 11.05
N PRO A 173 8.78 -4.24 12.11
CA PRO A 173 8.30 -4.43 13.48
C PRO A 173 6.91 -3.78 13.69
N LYS A 174 6.22 -4.12 14.78
CA LYS A 174 4.83 -3.68 15.03
C LYS A 174 4.66 -2.18 14.98
N GLU A 175 5.64 -1.46 15.51
CA GLU A 175 5.67 -0.01 15.62
C GLU A 175 5.60 0.61 14.24
N HIS A 176 6.37 0.08 13.28
CA HIS A 176 6.32 0.50 11.90
C HIS A 176 4.96 0.20 11.30
N ILE A 177 4.44 -1.03 11.48
CA ILE A 177 3.10 -1.39 10.99
C ILE A 177 2.00 -0.49 11.59
N SER A 178 2.09 -0.15 12.87
CA SER A 178 1.11 0.71 13.56
C SER A 178 1.15 2.13 13.01
N ARG A 179 2.34 2.67 12.76
CA ARG A 179 2.53 3.99 12.15
C ARG A 179 2.06 4.01 10.69
N ILE A 180 2.38 2.99 9.90
CA ILE A 180 1.97 2.95 8.49
C ILE A 180 0.45 2.78 8.40
N MET A 181 -0.12 1.79 9.10
CA MET A 181 -1.55 1.54 9.05
C MET A 181 -2.37 2.66 9.68
N GLY A 182 -1.87 3.29 10.75
CA GLY A 182 -2.48 4.48 11.35
C GLY A 182 -2.49 5.66 10.38
N LEU A 183 -1.38 5.87 9.65
CA LEU A 183 -1.32 6.90 8.63
C LEU A 183 -2.30 6.60 7.49
N LEU A 184 -2.26 5.39 6.93
CA LEU A 184 -3.15 4.99 5.83
C LEU A 184 -4.62 5.07 6.24
N TRP A 185 -4.98 4.70 7.46
CA TRP A 185 -6.33 4.93 7.99
C TRP A 185 -6.71 6.41 7.93
N ALA A 186 -5.82 7.31 8.34
CA ALA A 186 -6.10 8.74 8.32
C ALA A 186 -6.22 9.26 6.88
N VAL A 187 -5.24 8.98 6.02
CA VAL A 187 -5.11 9.62 4.71
C VAL A 187 -5.87 8.92 3.58
N ASP A 188 -6.43 7.74 3.82
CA ASP A 188 -7.21 6.98 2.83
C ASP A 188 -8.24 7.81 2.05
N PRO A 189 -9.06 8.67 2.70
CA PRO A 189 -10.01 9.50 1.96
C PRO A 189 -9.34 10.43 0.95
N LEU A 190 -8.16 10.97 1.28
CA LEU A 190 -7.36 11.88 0.45
C LEU A 190 -6.68 11.14 -0.68
N LEU A 191 -6.00 10.03 -0.39
CA LEU A 191 -5.27 9.24 -1.40
C LEU A 191 -6.19 8.77 -2.51
N ALA A 192 -7.36 8.28 -2.14
CA ALA A 192 -8.24 7.74 -3.14
C ALA A 192 -8.97 8.82 -3.97
N CYS A 193 -8.67 10.11 -3.79
CA CYS A 193 -9.00 11.16 -4.77
C CYS A 193 -8.14 11.06 -6.04
N LEU A 194 -7.05 10.29 -6.01
CA LEU A 194 -6.19 10.02 -7.16
C LEU A 194 -6.72 8.88 -8.06
N HIS A 195 -7.80 8.21 -7.64
CA HIS A 195 -8.32 7.00 -8.25
C HIS A 195 -9.81 7.12 -8.62
N PRO A 196 -10.30 6.43 -9.65
CA PRO A 196 -11.72 6.41 -10.00
C PRO A 196 -12.59 5.90 -8.85
N LEU A 197 -13.74 6.55 -8.59
CA LEU A 197 -14.66 6.20 -7.50
C LEU A 197 -15.07 4.71 -7.49
N GLY A 198 -15.22 4.12 -8.68
CA GLY A 198 -15.60 2.72 -8.83
C GLY A 198 -14.60 1.72 -8.20
N ARG A 199 -13.33 2.11 -8.03
CA ARG A 199 -12.33 1.24 -7.41
C ARG A 199 -12.62 1.04 -5.92
N ARG A 200 -13.08 2.07 -5.20
CA ARG A 200 -13.46 1.97 -3.78
C ARG A 200 -14.74 1.15 -3.55
N GLY A 201 -15.57 0.98 -4.58
CA GLY A 201 -16.78 0.16 -4.54
C GLY A 201 -16.55 -1.30 -4.95
N SER A 202 -15.35 -1.65 -5.43
CA SER A 202 -15.01 -3.02 -5.82
C SER A 202 -14.81 -3.90 -4.59
N SER A 203 -15.20 -5.18 -4.68
CA SER A 203 -14.88 -6.19 -3.67
C SER A 203 -13.37 -6.48 -3.56
N TYR A 204 -12.57 -6.05 -4.54
CA TYR A 204 -11.13 -6.29 -4.61
C TYR A 204 -10.27 -5.11 -4.11
N SER A 205 -10.91 -4.01 -3.70
CA SER A 205 -10.22 -2.83 -3.19
C SER A 205 -11.16 -1.88 -2.42
N PRO A 206 -12.08 -2.36 -1.55
CA PRO A 206 -12.90 -1.45 -0.78
C PRO A 206 -12.01 -0.68 0.21
N SER A 207 -12.37 0.58 0.45
CA SER A 207 -11.67 1.41 1.43
C SER A 207 -11.72 0.77 2.82
N ILE A 208 -10.58 0.76 3.52
CA ILE A 208 -10.54 0.37 4.94
C ILE A 208 -11.42 1.27 5.82
N ARG A 209 -11.79 2.48 5.39
CA ARG A 209 -12.70 3.38 6.12
C ARG A 209 -14.17 2.99 6.02
N THR A 210 -14.53 2.07 5.14
CA THR A 210 -15.93 1.67 4.93
C THR A 210 -16.14 0.15 4.92
N GLY A 211 -15.13 -0.61 4.52
CA GLY A 211 -15.21 -2.05 4.33
C GLY A 211 -14.60 -2.87 5.47
N SER A 212 -13.76 -2.27 6.32
CA SER A 212 -13.03 -3.01 7.35
C SER A 212 -13.88 -3.29 8.59
N TYR A 213 -13.49 -4.29 9.40
CA TYR A 213 -14.10 -4.52 10.71
C TYR A 213 -14.03 -3.28 11.62
N LEU A 214 -12.91 -2.57 11.60
CA LEU A 214 -12.73 -1.34 12.35
C LEU A 214 -13.76 -0.27 11.94
N SER A 215 -13.97 -0.08 10.63
CA SER A 215 -15.01 0.83 10.15
C SER A 215 -16.44 0.40 10.50
N GLN A 216 -16.63 -0.89 10.79
CA GLN A 216 -17.91 -1.45 11.22
C GLN A 216 -18.10 -1.40 12.74
N GLY A 217 -17.32 -0.57 13.44
CA GLY A 217 -17.42 -0.37 14.89
C GLY A 217 -16.86 -1.52 15.72
N ARG A 218 -16.12 -2.44 15.12
CA ARG A 218 -15.46 -3.55 15.82
C ARG A 218 -14.07 -3.10 16.27
N GLY A 219 -13.71 -3.44 17.50
CA GLY A 219 -12.43 -3.06 18.11
C GLY A 219 -11.59 -4.25 18.53
N ILE A 220 -10.48 -3.95 19.21
CA ILE A 220 -9.59 -4.97 19.77
C ILE A 220 -10.36 -5.98 20.64
N LYS A 221 -11.33 -5.49 21.43
CA LYS A 221 -12.13 -6.34 22.31
C LYS A 221 -12.88 -7.43 21.54
N ASP A 222 -13.57 -7.07 20.46
CA ASP A 222 -14.34 -8.02 19.65
C ASP A 222 -13.42 -9.08 19.02
N MET A 223 -12.23 -8.67 18.58
CA MET A 223 -11.21 -9.60 18.06
C MET A 223 -10.78 -10.60 19.14
N MET A 224 -10.52 -10.13 20.37
CA MET A 224 -10.11 -10.98 21.48
C MET A 224 -11.23 -11.92 21.93
N ASP A 225 -12.49 -11.48 21.87
CA ASP A 225 -13.66 -12.28 22.24
C ASP A 225 -13.97 -13.37 21.20
N GLU A 226 -13.81 -13.09 19.90
CA GLU A 226 -14.05 -14.05 18.81
C GLU A 226 -12.91 -15.02 18.56
N TYR A 227 -11.68 -14.59 18.84
CA TYR A 227 -10.49 -15.43 18.78
C TYR A 227 -9.86 -15.54 20.17
N PRO A 228 -10.55 -16.17 21.16
CA PRO A 228 -10.11 -16.22 22.55
C PRO A 228 -8.96 -17.21 22.70
N GLY A 229 -7.76 -16.84 22.24
CA GLY A 229 -6.46 -17.41 22.62
C GLY A 229 -6.28 -18.95 22.56
N GLY A 230 -7.21 -19.70 21.98
CA GLY A 230 -7.42 -21.12 22.29
C GLY A 230 -6.42 -22.12 21.71
N SER A 231 -5.37 -21.66 21.03
CA SER A 231 -4.34 -22.58 20.53
C SER A 231 -2.91 -22.18 20.90
N GLY A 232 -2.64 -20.97 21.40
CA GLY A 232 -1.26 -20.51 21.52
C GLY A 232 -0.48 -20.45 20.18
N VAL A 233 -1.13 -20.75 19.04
CA VAL A 233 -0.49 -20.83 17.71
C VAL A 233 -0.45 -19.47 17.00
N CYS A 234 -1.13 -18.44 17.51
CA CYS A 234 -0.86 -17.07 17.09
C CYS A 234 0.41 -16.60 17.80
N HIS A 235 1.57 -17.03 17.31
CA HIS A 235 2.91 -16.78 17.86
C HIS A 235 3.14 -15.31 18.24
N ARG A 236 2.79 -14.93 19.47
CA ARG A 236 2.77 -13.57 20.03
C ARG A 236 4.14 -12.87 20.03
N TYR A 237 5.21 -13.57 19.65
CA TYR A 237 6.59 -13.08 19.56
C TYR A 237 6.88 -12.25 18.31
N ILE A 238 6.39 -12.69 17.14
CA ILE A 238 6.79 -12.14 15.84
C ILE A 238 5.85 -10.97 15.50
N GLY A 239 6.41 -9.82 15.11
CA GLY A 239 5.62 -8.64 14.75
C GLY A 239 5.08 -7.83 15.94
N ARG A 240 5.68 -7.98 17.13
CA ARG A 240 5.52 -7.08 18.29
C ARG A 240 6.75 -6.18 18.45
N GLU A 241 6.67 -5.24 19.39
CA GLU A 241 7.70 -4.23 19.60
C GLU A 241 9.09 -4.83 19.79
N THR A 242 10.10 -4.32 19.09
CA THR A 242 11.47 -4.88 19.12
C THR A 242 12.30 -4.20 20.20
N ARG A 243 12.90 -4.97 21.12
CA ARG A 243 13.80 -4.40 22.14
C ARG A 243 15.15 -4.02 21.57
N HIS A 244 15.80 -3.06 22.20
CA HIS A 244 17.21 -2.78 21.95
C HIS A 244 18.05 -4.02 22.31
N GLY A 245 18.86 -4.48 21.35
CA GLY A 245 19.67 -5.69 21.49
C GLY A 245 18.92 -7.00 21.25
N GLU A 246 17.64 -6.95 20.83
CA GLU A 246 16.92 -8.14 20.36
C GLU A 246 17.31 -8.49 18.92
N HIS A 247 17.30 -9.78 18.59
CA HIS A 247 17.61 -10.24 17.24
C HIS A 247 16.55 -9.76 16.22
N PRO A 248 16.93 -9.58 14.94
CA PRO A 248 16.00 -9.20 13.88
C PRO A 248 14.83 -10.18 13.74
N THR A 249 13.69 -9.70 13.22
CA THR A 249 12.45 -10.49 13.13
C THR A 249 12.63 -11.77 12.31
N SER A 250 13.42 -11.72 11.24
CA SER A 250 13.82 -12.87 10.41
C SER A 250 14.55 -13.95 11.22
N TRP A 251 15.54 -13.56 12.03
CA TRP A 251 16.26 -14.48 12.90
C TRP A 251 15.32 -15.09 13.94
N ARG A 252 14.48 -14.24 14.55
CA ARG A 252 13.48 -14.63 15.54
C ARG A 252 12.50 -15.66 14.99
N ALA A 253 12.05 -15.48 13.75
CA ALA A 253 11.17 -16.42 13.06
C ALA A 253 11.86 -17.77 12.80
N ALA A 254 13.13 -17.76 12.40
CA ALA A 254 13.88 -18.99 12.09
C ALA A 254 14.29 -19.79 13.33
N ASN A 255 14.36 -19.17 14.51
CA ASN A 255 14.88 -19.79 15.74
C ASN A 255 13.82 -19.90 16.84
N GLN A 256 12.54 -19.78 16.49
CA GLN A 256 11.45 -19.76 17.45
C GLN A 256 11.16 -21.15 18.04
N GLY A 257 10.80 -21.16 19.33
CA GLY A 257 10.23 -22.32 20.02
C GLY A 257 9.30 -21.87 21.16
N ASP A 258 8.54 -22.79 21.75
CA ASP A 258 7.51 -22.47 22.77
C ASP A 258 8.06 -21.72 23.98
N HIS A 259 9.29 -22.01 24.39
CA HIS A 259 9.96 -21.32 25.48
C HIS A 259 10.31 -19.86 25.15
N HIS A 260 10.65 -19.55 23.88
CA HIS A 260 10.88 -18.18 23.44
C HIS A 260 9.59 -17.35 23.48
N VAL A 261 8.46 -17.95 23.07
CA VAL A 261 7.13 -17.32 23.14
C VAL A 261 6.75 -17.07 24.60
N SER A 262 6.89 -18.07 25.46
CA SER A 262 6.54 -17.96 26.88
C SER A 262 7.36 -16.90 27.62
N ALA A 263 8.68 -16.84 27.38
CA ALA A 263 9.55 -15.82 27.97
C ALA A 263 9.21 -14.41 27.47
N PHE A 264 8.88 -14.30 26.19
CA PHE A 264 8.46 -13.03 25.59
C PHE A 264 7.15 -12.51 26.15
N GLU A 265 6.13 -13.38 26.27
CA GLU A 265 4.82 -13.00 26.82
C GLU A 265 4.97 -12.49 28.24
N LYS A 266 5.70 -13.22 29.09
CA LYS A 266 5.96 -12.84 30.49
C LYS A 266 6.62 -11.47 30.63
N THR A 267 7.56 -11.14 29.75
CA THR A 267 8.31 -9.89 29.79
C THR A 267 7.63 -8.73 29.06
N ARG A 268 6.45 -8.95 28.47
CA ARG A 268 5.63 -7.89 27.84
C ARG A 268 4.20 -7.85 28.38
N GLU A 269 3.97 -8.49 29.52
CA GLU A 269 2.79 -8.24 30.36
C GLU A 269 2.73 -6.75 30.73
N LEU A 270 1.53 -6.24 30.98
CA LEU A 270 1.32 -4.85 31.40
C LEU A 270 2.21 -4.52 32.60
N GLY A 271 3.04 -3.47 32.47
CA GLY A 271 3.99 -3.03 33.50
C GLY A 271 5.29 -3.83 33.59
N ARG A 272 5.55 -4.76 32.66
CA ARG A 272 6.77 -5.60 32.64
C ARG A 272 7.66 -5.41 31.41
N PHE A 273 7.30 -4.50 30.50
CA PHE A 273 8.08 -4.24 29.30
C PHE A 273 9.44 -3.60 29.64
N ASP A 274 10.51 -4.34 29.39
CA ASP A 274 11.89 -3.84 29.41
C ASP A 274 12.31 -3.47 27.97
N PRO A 275 12.72 -2.21 27.68
CA PRO A 275 13.18 -1.83 26.34
C PRO A 275 14.55 -2.41 25.96
N PHE A 276 15.33 -2.98 26.89
CA PHE A 276 16.66 -3.54 26.61
C PHE A 276 16.67 -5.06 26.83
N ASN A 277 17.31 -5.80 25.92
CA ASN A 277 17.52 -7.23 26.06
C ASN A 277 18.85 -7.51 26.80
N GLY A 278 18.81 -8.23 27.92
CA GLY A 278 20.02 -8.78 28.57
C GLY A 278 20.65 -7.95 29.69
N LEU A 279 19.95 -6.98 30.29
CA LEU A 279 20.44 -6.23 31.47
C LEU A 279 19.92 -6.80 32.80
N THR A 280 20.14 -8.08 33.06
CA THR A 280 20.12 -8.66 34.41
C THR A 280 21.11 -9.83 34.40
N GLU A 281 22.26 -9.78 35.08
CA GLU A 281 22.43 -9.72 36.54
C GLU A 281 23.50 -8.66 36.93
N GLU A 282 23.35 -8.01 38.10
CA GLU A 282 24.22 -6.95 38.67
C GLU A 282 23.99 -5.48 38.28
N SER A 283 22.74 -5.05 38.13
CA SER A 283 22.39 -3.64 38.38
C SER A 283 21.46 -3.58 39.58
N SER A 284 22.06 -3.57 40.77
CA SER A 284 21.37 -3.19 42.00
C SER A 284 20.60 -1.89 41.76
N THR A 285 19.28 -1.95 41.77
CA THR A 285 18.46 -0.76 41.95
C THR A 285 18.79 -0.23 43.34
N SER A 286 19.70 0.74 43.44
CA SER A 286 19.59 1.71 44.53
C SER A 286 18.21 2.32 44.39
N GLU A 287 17.42 2.32 45.47
CA GLU A 287 16.16 3.05 45.51
C GLU A 287 16.38 4.46 44.94
N ALA A 288 15.54 4.86 44.00
CA ALA A 288 15.51 6.24 43.56
C ALA A 288 15.34 7.14 44.80
N PRO A 289 16.07 8.26 44.94
CA PRO A 289 15.91 9.14 46.08
C PRO A 289 14.42 9.51 46.22
N GLN A 290 13.83 9.23 47.38
CA GLN A 290 12.49 9.72 47.67
C GLN A 290 12.54 11.25 47.61
N GLN A 291 11.93 11.82 46.58
CA GLN A 291 11.59 13.23 46.60
C GLN A 291 10.51 13.41 47.65
N GLU A 292 10.86 14.07 48.75
CA GLU A 292 9.88 14.65 49.66
C GLU A 292 8.88 15.47 48.83
N SER A 293 7.60 15.25 49.12
CA SER A 293 6.48 15.98 48.54
C SER A 293 6.57 17.46 48.94
N GLY A 294 7.37 18.23 48.22
CA GLY A 294 7.31 19.70 48.23
C GLY A 294 6.47 20.14 47.05
N SER A 295 5.37 20.82 47.32
CA SER A 295 4.49 21.45 46.32
C SER A 295 5.29 22.38 45.41
N VAL A 296 5.50 21.99 44.15
CA VAL A 296 6.01 22.89 43.10
C VAL A 296 5.15 22.73 41.85
N GLU A 297 3.91 23.24 41.93
CA GLU A 297 3.31 23.84 40.74
C GLU A 297 4.01 25.19 40.49
N SER A 298 4.56 25.38 39.28
CA SER A 298 4.57 26.64 38.50
C SER A 298 5.80 26.88 37.60
N ASN A 299 6.87 26.07 37.63
CA ASN A 299 8.06 26.40 36.82
C ASN A 299 8.14 25.74 35.42
N LEU A 300 7.44 24.63 35.17
CA LEU A 300 7.55 23.94 33.87
C LEU A 300 6.84 24.71 32.74
N ASP A 301 5.67 25.28 33.01
CA ASP A 301 4.92 26.07 32.02
C ASP A 301 5.63 27.39 31.69
N LEU A 302 6.29 28.01 32.68
CA LEU A 302 7.11 29.20 32.47
C LEU A 302 8.39 28.88 31.67
N GLU A 303 9.00 27.72 31.91
CA GLU A 303 10.20 27.28 31.18
C GLU A 303 9.90 26.87 29.74
N ILE A 304 8.72 26.28 29.49
CA ILE A 304 8.22 25.99 28.14
C ILE A 304 7.96 27.31 27.37
N GLN A 305 7.29 28.29 27.99
CA GLN A 305 7.04 29.58 27.35
C GLN A 305 8.33 30.38 27.09
N ASP A 306 9.30 30.31 27.99
CA ASP A 306 10.59 30.99 27.84
C ASP A 306 11.50 30.29 26.81
N ARG A 307 11.40 28.96 26.64
CA ARG A 307 12.04 28.23 25.54
C ARG A 307 11.44 28.57 24.18
N MET A 308 10.12 28.71 24.09
CA MET A 308 9.46 29.11 22.85
C MET A 308 9.85 30.52 22.41
N LYS A 309 9.94 31.47 23.35
CA LYS A 309 10.43 32.84 23.06
C LYS A 309 11.89 32.87 22.61
N ARG A 310 12.75 32.01 23.17
CA ARG A 310 14.16 31.89 22.76
C ARG A 310 14.32 31.25 21.38
N TYR A 311 13.43 30.34 21.00
CA TYR A 311 13.40 29.73 19.68
C TYR A 311 12.98 30.71 18.58
N GLU A 312 12.08 31.65 18.89
CA GLU A 312 11.66 32.72 17.97
C GLU A 312 12.70 33.84 17.79
N ALA A 313 13.64 33.98 18.74
CA ALA A 313 14.62 35.07 18.76
C ALA A 313 16.00 34.74 18.17
N ASP A 314 16.29 33.47 17.84
CA ASP A 314 17.58 33.05 17.28
C ASP A 314 17.66 33.27 15.75
N PRO A 315 18.52 34.18 15.25
CA PRO A 315 18.67 34.42 13.82
C PRO A 315 19.39 33.28 13.06
N ALA A 316 20.08 32.38 13.76
CA ALA A 316 20.90 31.31 13.16
C ALA A 316 20.17 29.96 13.01
N SER A 317 18.94 29.84 13.54
CA SER A 317 18.06 28.68 13.34
C SER A 317 17.29 28.71 12.01
N ARG A 318 17.51 29.72 11.16
CA ARG A 318 17.01 29.79 9.77
C ARG A 318 17.76 28.82 8.86
N HIS A 319 17.53 27.52 9.03
CA HIS A 319 17.67 26.59 7.92
C HIS A 319 16.71 27.07 6.81
N ALA A 320 17.21 27.05 5.58
CA ALA A 320 16.61 27.71 4.42
C ALA A 320 15.08 27.58 4.38
N ARG A 321 14.40 28.64 4.81
CA ARG A 321 13.02 28.88 4.42
C ARG A 321 13.06 29.10 2.92
N THR A 322 12.74 28.10 2.13
CA THR A 322 12.01 28.38 0.90
C THR A 322 10.76 29.13 1.34
N ALA A 323 10.78 30.44 1.11
CA ALA A 323 9.63 31.29 1.32
C ALA A 323 8.56 30.84 0.32
N HIS A 324 7.71 29.90 0.75
CA HIS A 324 6.37 29.83 0.23
C HIS A 324 5.52 30.67 1.16
N THR A 325 5.16 31.85 0.66
CA THR A 325 4.05 32.64 1.18
C THR A 325 2.87 31.68 1.36
N PRO A 326 2.25 31.59 2.54
CA PRO A 326 1.11 30.70 2.74
C PRO A 326 -0.03 31.22 1.85
N THR A 327 -0.21 30.60 0.69
CA THR A 327 -1.41 30.81 -0.12
C THR A 327 -2.53 29.99 0.50
N ASN A 328 -3.63 30.68 0.74
CA ASN A 328 -4.80 30.17 1.43
C ASN A 328 -5.60 29.28 0.47
N THR A 329 -5.46 27.95 0.53
CA THR A 329 -6.17 27.09 -0.44
C THR A 329 -6.65 25.73 0.12
N ARG A 330 -7.99 25.64 0.18
CA ARG A 330 -8.89 24.66 -0.47
C ARG A 330 -9.55 23.47 0.25
N ASN A 331 -10.89 23.54 0.22
CA ASN A 331 -11.82 22.44 0.45
C ASN A 331 -11.97 21.57 -0.81
N VAL A 332 -11.68 20.27 -0.69
CA VAL A 332 -12.38 19.23 -1.47
C VAL A 332 -13.65 18.88 -0.69
N SER A 333 -14.67 19.74 -0.76
CA SER A 333 -15.94 19.51 -0.07
C SER A 333 -16.73 18.40 -0.77
N HIS A 334 -17.07 17.37 -0.01
CA HIS A 334 -18.09 16.35 -0.28
C HIS A 334 -17.95 15.56 -1.59
N ILE A 335 -17.48 14.32 -1.46
CA ILE A 335 -17.78 13.23 -2.41
C ILE A 335 -19.25 12.86 -2.18
N GLU A 336 -20.17 13.37 -3.01
CA GLU A 336 -21.52 12.80 -3.06
C GLU A 336 -21.46 11.46 -3.82
N PRO A 337 -21.93 10.35 -3.22
CA PRO A 337 -22.03 9.07 -3.93
C PRO A 337 -23.00 9.23 -5.09
N ARG A 338 -22.54 9.09 -6.34
CA ARG A 338 -23.47 8.90 -7.46
C ARG A 338 -24.08 7.52 -7.37
N ASP A 339 -25.41 7.50 -7.39
CA ASP A 339 -26.31 6.36 -7.35
C ASP A 339 -25.91 5.23 -8.32
N THR A 340 -25.18 4.21 -7.85
CA THR A 340 -25.12 2.91 -8.56
C THR A 340 -24.99 1.67 -7.66
N ILE A 341 -25.17 1.77 -6.33
CA ILE A 341 -25.22 0.57 -5.47
C ILE A 341 -26.47 0.63 -4.57
N PRO A 342 -27.39 -0.34 -4.63
CA PRO A 342 -28.54 -0.37 -3.73
C PRO A 342 -28.05 -0.47 -2.26
N PRO A 343 -28.49 0.44 -1.37
CA PRO A 343 -28.01 0.54 0.02
C PRO A 343 -28.28 -0.66 0.95
N SER A 344 -28.89 -1.74 0.48
CA SER A 344 -29.52 -2.72 1.36
C SER A 344 -28.59 -3.77 1.97
N ALA A 345 -27.27 -3.71 1.76
CA ALA A 345 -26.34 -4.73 2.29
C ALA A 345 -25.12 -4.19 3.05
N ILE A 346 -24.94 -2.87 3.15
CA ILE A 346 -23.92 -2.26 3.99
C ILE A 346 -24.68 -1.42 5.02
N ARG A 347 -24.72 -1.86 6.28
CA ARG A 347 -25.00 -0.91 7.37
C ARG A 347 -23.91 0.16 7.25
N GLN A 348 -24.25 1.31 6.68
CA GLN A 348 -23.42 2.51 6.78
C GLN A 348 -23.43 2.91 8.25
N LEU A 349 -22.55 2.31 9.03
CA LEU A 349 -22.17 2.85 10.32
C LEU A 349 -21.47 4.19 10.02
N GLU A 350 -21.80 5.21 10.81
CA GLU A 350 -21.13 6.50 10.73
C GLU A 350 -19.61 6.29 10.80
N ASP A 351 -18.86 7.02 9.95
CA ASP A 351 -17.40 6.97 9.97
C ASP A 351 -16.91 7.22 11.40
N ILE A 352 -16.21 6.24 11.97
CA ILE A 352 -15.76 6.28 13.37
C ILE A 352 -14.77 7.44 13.62
N GLY A 353 -14.22 8.02 12.56
CA GLY A 353 -13.35 9.19 12.59
C GLY A 353 -11.87 8.84 12.57
N THR A 354 -11.05 9.84 12.25
CA THR A 354 -9.60 9.67 12.07
C THR A 354 -8.92 9.26 13.37
N PHE A 355 -9.12 10.00 14.46
CA PHE A 355 -8.49 9.68 15.74
C PHE A 355 -8.98 8.38 16.38
N ALA A 356 -10.25 8.00 16.19
CA ALA A 356 -10.77 6.77 16.77
C ALA A 356 -10.09 5.54 16.16
N GLY A 357 -10.00 5.48 14.82
CA GLY A 357 -9.31 4.36 14.16
C GLY A 357 -7.80 4.36 14.40
N VAL A 358 -7.14 5.52 14.37
CA VAL A 358 -5.70 5.62 14.73
C VAL A 358 -5.45 5.10 16.14
N ARG A 359 -6.32 5.43 17.11
CA ARG A 359 -6.20 4.95 18.50
C ARG A 359 -6.29 3.44 18.58
N GLU A 360 -7.28 2.80 17.94
CA GLU A 360 -7.42 1.34 17.94
C GLU A 360 -6.22 0.64 17.28
N ILE A 361 -5.70 1.20 16.17
CA ILE A 361 -4.52 0.64 15.49
C ILE A 361 -3.28 0.69 16.39
N PHE A 362 -3.03 1.82 17.06
CA PHE A 362 -1.88 1.95 17.96
C PHE A 362 -2.04 1.12 19.24
N ALA A 363 -3.25 1.03 19.79
CA ALA A 363 -3.56 0.22 20.97
C ALA A 363 -3.50 -1.30 20.70
N SER A 364 -3.49 -1.71 19.43
CA SER A 364 -3.49 -3.12 19.05
C SER A 364 -2.26 -3.86 19.59
N PRO A 365 -2.41 -4.98 20.31
CA PRO A 365 -1.27 -5.66 20.95
C PRO A 365 -0.34 -6.39 19.98
N SER A 366 -0.71 -6.55 18.70
CA SER A 366 0.09 -7.23 17.67
C SER A 366 -0.26 -6.74 16.27
N SER A 367 0.64 -6.97 15.30
CA SER A 367 0.35 -6.75 13.86
C SER A 367 -0.81 -7.62 13.36
N CYS A 368 -1.00 -8.81 13.95
CA CYS A 368 -2.15 -9.67 13.65
C CYS A 368 -3.49 -9.01 14.01
N THR A 369 -3.54 -8.33 15.16
CA THR A 369 -4.74 -7.58 15.55
C THR A 369 -5.01 -6.43 14.57
N ILE A 370 -3.97 -5.71 14.14
CA ILE A 370 -4.10 -4.65 13.12
C ILE A 370 -4.61 -5.22 11.79
N GLN A 371 -4.03 -6.34 11.35
CA GLN A 371 -4.44 -7.01 10.11
C GLN A 371 -5.91 -7.44 10.17
N TRP A 372 -6.35 -7.97 11.31
CA TRP A 372 -7.73 -8.33 11.52
C TRP A 372 -8.62 -7.09 11.46
N LEU A 373 -8.31 -6.04 12.24
CA LEU A 373 -9.11 -4.81 12.30
C LEU A 373 -9.33 -4.17 10.92
N LEU A 374 -8.28 -4.19 10.09
CA LEU A 374 -8.32 -3.64 8.73
C LEU A 374 -8.83 -4.63 7.67
N GLY A 375 -9.05 -5.89 8.06
CA GLY A 375 -9.64 -6.93 7.22
C GLY A 375 -11.15 -6.73 7.02
N ALA A 376 -11.70 -7.46 6.06
CA ALA A 376 -13.11 -7.40 5.69
C ALA A 376 -13.67 -8.79 5.35
N ILE A 377 -14.98 -8.97 5.51
CA ILE A 377 -15.68 -10.21 5.11
C ILE A 377 -15.86 -10.20 3.60
N LEU A 378 -15.51 -11.32 2.94
CA LEU A 378 -15.76 -11.59 1.53
C LEU A 378 -15.23 -10.52 0.55
N SER A 379 -14.26 -9.71 0.98
CA SER A 379 -13.63 -8.66 0.19
C SER A 379 -12.16 -8.51 0.53
N ARG A 380 -11.43 -7.80 -0.32
CA ARG A 380 -9.98 -7.61 -0.27
C ARG A 380 -9.69 -6.12 -0.13
N PRO A 381 -9.54 -5.59 1.10
CA PRO A 381 -9.36 -4.15 1.35
C PRO A 381 -8.24 -3.52 0.53
N ASN A 382 -8.35 -2.20 0.34
CA ASN A 382 -7.43 -1.43 -0.48
C ASN A 382 -5.99 -1.35 0.06
N TYR A 383 -5.76 -1.75 1.32
CA TYR A 383 -4.45 -2.03 1.86
C TYR A 383 -4.43 -3.42 2.50
N SER A 384 -3.36 -4.17 2.28
CA SER A 384 -3.20 -5.51 2.83
C SER A 384 -1.87 -5.63 3.54
N ILE A 385 -1.95 -6.11 4.79
CA ILE A 385 -0.81 -6.54 5.61
C ILE A 385 -0.97 -8.01 6.00
N SER A 386 -1.61 -8.82 5.15
CA SER A 386 -1.74 -10.27 5.37
C SER A 386 -0.42 -10.97 5.70
N PRO A 387 0.74 -10.62 5.09
CA PRO A 387 2.04 -11.19 5.48
C PRO A 387 2.43 -10.94 6.95
N TYR A 388 1.83 -9.93 7.60
CA TYR A 388 2.06 -9.56 9.00
C TYR A 388 1.06 -10.18 9.99
N ALA A 389 0.15 -11.04 9.51
CA ALA A 389 -0.72 -11.83 10.36
C ALA A 389 0.03 -13.02 10.98
N CYS A 390 -0.29 -13.39 12.22
CA CYS A 390 0.52 -14.37 12.96
C CYS A 390 0.60 -15.77 12.32
N TYR A 391 -0.41 -16.18 11.54
CA TYR A 391 -0.39 -17.44 10.80
C TYR A 391 0.48 -17.40 9.53
N ASN A 392 0.90 -16.21 9.09
CA ASN A 392 1.76 -16.00 7.93
C ASN A 392 3.20 -15.61 8.31
N LEU A 393 3.53 -15.57 9.61
CA LEU A 393 4.84 -15.14 10.11
C LEU A 393 5.92 -16.25 10.20
N PRO A 394 5.62 -17.54 10.49
CA PRO A 394 6.66 -18.57 10.50
C PRO A 394 6.85 -19.19 9.09
N GLY A 395 8.08 -19.12 8.56
CA GLY A 395 8.50 -19.90 7.38
C GLY A 395 7.75 -19.60 6.07
N SER A 396 7.02 -18.49 6.03
CA SER A 396 6.19 -18.08 4.91
C SER A 396 7.05 -17.64 3.70
N LEU A 397 6.70 -18.18 2.52
CA LEU A 397 7.19 -17.73 1.21
C LEU A 397 6.51 -16.44 0.74
N PHE A 398 5.59 -15.88 1.54
CA PHE A 398 4.85 -14.68 1.13
C PHE A 398 5.74 -13.43 1.16
N PRO A 399 5.60 -12.52 0.18
CA PRO A 399 6.30 -11.24 0.18
C PRO A 399 6.02 -10.46 1.46
N LYS A 400 7.07 -10.03 2.18
CA LYS A 400 6.97 -9.33 3.49
C LYS A 400 6.62 -7.85 3.31
N THR A 401 5.50 -7.60 2.65
CA THR A 401 5.16 -6.29 2.10
C THR A 401 3.82 -5.78 2.62
N ILE A 402 3.67 -4.46 2.62
CA ILE A 402 2.38 -3.80 2.63
C ILE A 402 1.96 -3.66 1.18
N GLU A 403 0.79 -4.16 0.86
CA GLU A 403 0.23 -4.16 -0.48
C GLU A 403 -0.83 -3.06 -0.59
N PHE A 404 -0.67 -2.19 -1.59
CA PHE A 404 -1.56 -1.09 -1.94
C PHE A 404 -2.38 -1.49 -3.16
N ARG A 405 -3.70 -1.59 -3.02
CA ARG A 405 -4.64 -2.04 -4.07
C ARG A 405 -5.60 -0.95 -4.56
N GLU A 406 -5.51 0.26 -4.01
CA GLU A 406 -6.43 1.36 -4.31
C GLU A 406 -6.32 1.93 -5.73
N ALA A 407 -5.19 1.72 -6.41
CA ALA A 407 -5.02 2.21 -7.78
C ALA A 407 -5.75 1.32 -8.78
N ALA A 408 -6.53 1.95 -9.66
CA ALA A 408 -7.10 1.29 -10.82
C ALA A 408 -5.99 0.93 -11.83
N GLY A 409 -6.22 -0.12 -12.61
CA GLY A 409 -5.36 -0.53 -13.71
C GLY A 409 -5.08 0.65 -14.65
N THR A 410 -3.86 0.70 -15.19
CA THR A 410 -3.36 1.81 -16.00
C THR A 410 -2.57 1.32 -17.19
N THR A 411 -2.65 2.06 -18.30
CA THR A 411 -1.74 1.95 -19.46
C THR A 411 -0.71 3.07 -19.50
N SER A 412 -0.72 3.96 -18.50
CA SER A 412 0.27 5.03 -18.35
C SER A 412 1.43 4.54 -17.47
N GLY A 413 2.59 4.29 -18.07
CA GLY A 413 3.81 3.96 -17.33
C GLY A 413 4.22 5.09 -16.39
N ARG A 414 3.99 6.34 -16.79
CA ARG A 414 4.25 7.51 -15.92
C ARG A 414 3.36 7.50 -14.67
N TRP A 415 2.07 7.18 -14.78
CA TRP A 415 1.22 7.08 -13.59
C TRP A 415 1.65 5.94 -12.68
N ALA A 416 2.00 4.77 -13.24
CA ALA A 416 2.48 3.64 -12.44
C ALA A 416 3.74 3.97 -11.65
N GLU A 417 4.69 4.66 -12.29
CA GLU A 417 5.90 5.18 -11.63
C GLU A 417 5.57 6.10 -10.46
N ILE A 418 4.74 7.13 -10.71
CA ILE A 418 4.36 8.13 -9.71
C ILE A 418 3.62 7.47 -8.54
N TRP A 419 2.70 6.55 -8.84
CA TRP A 419 1.97 5.83 -7.80
C TRP A 419 2.90 4.99 -6.92
N ALA A 420 3.85 4.26 -7.52
CA ALA A 420 4.85 3.51 -6.77
C ALA A 420 5.69 4.41 -5.86
N ARG A 421 6.10 5.60 -6.34
CA ARG A 421 6.81 6.60 -5.52
C ARG A 421 5.97 7.10 -4.34
N ILE A 422 4.69 7.36 -4.56
CA ILE A 422 3.75 7.79 -3.51
C ILE A 422 3.64 6.69 -2.44
N CYS A 423 3.41 5.43 -2.82
CA CYS A 423 3.33 4.31 -1.88
C CYS A 423 4.60 4.14 -1.03
N VAL A 424 5.77 4.21 -1.67
CA VAL A 424 7.06 4.15 -0.95
C VAL A 424 7.23 5.35 -0.01
N GLY A 425 6.92 6.56 -0.48
CA GLY A 425 7.01 7.78 0.33
C GLY A 425 6.05 7.81 1.51
N LEU A 426 4.84 7.24 1.37
CA LEU A 426 3.88 7.06 2.47
C LEU A 426 4.48 6.17 3.57
N VAL A 427 5.09 5.05 3.19
CA VAL A 427 5.74 4.12 4.14
C VAL A 427 6.95 4.77 4.80
N ASP A 428 7.80 5.45 4.02
CA ASP A 428 8.99 6.11 4.54
C ASP A 428 8.64 7.24 5.51
N PHE A 429 7.68 8.10 5.16
CA PHE A 429 7.17 9.13 6.07
C PHE A 429 6.60 8.49 7.33
N ALA A 430 5.72 7.49 7.20
CA ALA A 430 5.12 6.85 8.36
C ALA A 430 6.17 6.32 9.33
N ILE A 431 7.21 5.64 8.85
CA ILE A 431 8.25 5.05 9.70
C ILE A 431 9.16 6.12 10.31
N HIS A 432 9.60 7.10 9.52
CA HIS A 432 10.71 7.97 9.89
C HIS A 432 10.30 9.35 10.42
N ALA A 433 9.06 9.80 10.18
CA ALA A 433 8.61 11.11 10.62
C ALA A 433 8.71 11.26 12.15
N PRO A 434 9.27 12.37 12.66
CA PRO A 434 9.16 12.72 14.06
C PRO A 434 7.70 12.69 14.54
N VAL A 435 7.48 12.34 15.81
CA VAL A 435 6.12 12.19 16.37
C VAL A 435 5.27 13.45 16.14
N HIS A 436 5.84 14.64 16.29
CA HIS A 436 5.11 15.89 16.10
C HIS A 436 4.68 16.10 14.64
N GLU A 437 5.52 15.76 13.65
CA GLU A 437 5.17 15.85 12.22
C GLU A 437 4.12 14.80 11.84
N TYR A 438 4.27 13.57 12.34
CA TYR A 438 3.28 12.52 12.14
C TYR A 438 1.92 12.94 12.71
N MET A 439 1.90 13.44 13.95
CA MET A 439 0.66 13.88 14.59
C MET A 439 0.05 15.10 13.90
N ASP A 440 0.87 16.05 13.42
CA ASP A 440 0.40 17.21 12.66
C ASP A 440 -0.40 16.79 11.41
N VAL A 441 0.06 15.76 10.68
CA VAL A 441 -0.70 15.18 9.56
C VAL A 441 -2.04 14.64 10.03
N ILE A 442 -2.06 13.83 11.10
CA ILE A 442 -3.32 13.26 11.63
C ILE A 442 -4.30 14.37 12.05
N PHE A 443 -3.81 15.43 12.72
CA PHE A 443 -4.62 16.58 13.11
C PHE A 443 -5.18 17.35 11.92
N LYS A 444 -4.36 17.61 10.90
CA LYS A 444 -4.78 18.32 9.69
C LYS A 444 -5.84 17.54 8.92
N VAL A 445 -5.66 16.23 8.77
CA VAL A 445 -6.64 15.32 8.15
C VAL A 445 -7.96 15.32 8.93
N ASP A 446 -7.91 15.19 10.25
CA ASP A 446 -9.11 15.17 11.10
C ASP A 446 -9.87 16.51 11.06
N ARG A 447 -9.14 17.63 11.09
CA ARG A 447 -9.71 18.97 10.92
C ARG A 447 -10.33 19.15 9.54
N ALA A 448 -9.70 18.67 8.48
CA ALA A 448 -10.24 18.74 7.13
C ALA A 448 -11.51 17.91 6.98
N ALA A 449 -11.55 16.70 7.54
CA ALA A 449 -12.76 15.88 7.57
C ALA A 449 -13.92 16.56 8.33
N SER A 450 -13.60 17.34 9.36
CA SER A 450 -14.58 18.09 10.16
C SER A 450 -14.94 19.47 9.59
N GLY A 451 -14.40 19.86 8.42
CA GLY A 451 -14.60 21.19 7.82
C GLY A 451 -13.90 22.34 8.55
N GLY A 452 -12.97 22.03 9.47
CA GLY A 452 -12.29 22.99 10.34
C GLY A 452 -11.01 23.62 9.78
N ALA A 453 -10.41 23.05 8.72
CA ALA A 453 -9.33 23.65 7.94
C ALA A 453 -9.11 22.86 6.62
N PRO A 454 -8.71 23.52 5.52
CA PRO A 454 -8.34 22.81 4.30
C PRO A 454 -7.04 22.02 4.48
N TYR A 455 -7.04 20.76 4.04
CA TYR A 455 -5.86 19.91 3.90
C TYR A 455 -6.19 18.79 2.91
N ASP A 456 -5.53 18.76 1.76
CA ASP A 456 -5.82 17.80 0.70
C ASP A 456 -4.64 16.86 0.37
N VAL A 457 -4.80 16.04 -0.68
CA VAL A 457 -3.77 15.08 -1.10
C VAL A 457 -2.52 15.78 -1.66
N ILE A 458 -2.63 16.98 -2.21
CA ILE A 458 -1.48 17.75 -2.71
C ILE A 458 -0.68 18.31 -1.53
N ASP A 459 -1.36 18.86 -0.52
CA ASP A 459 -0.73 19.30 0.73
C ASP A 459 0.00 18.14 1.42
N LEU A 460 -0.65 16.97 1.48
CA LEU A 460 -0.09 15.74 2.02
C LEU A 460 1.21 15.35 1.32
N LEU A 461 1.20 15.27 -0.01
CA LEU A 461 2.37 14.89 -0.80
C LEU A 461 3.51 15.91 -0.64
N ASN A 462 3.21 17.21 -0.62
CA ASN A 462 4.20 18.25 -0.37
C ASN A 462 4.80 18.15 1.04
N GLN A 463 3.99 17.90 2.07
CA GLN A 463 4.44 17.70 3.45
C GLN A 463 5.36 16.49 3.57
N PHE A 464 5.23 15.50 2.68
CA PHE A 464 6.06 14.28 2.68
C PHE A 464 7.35 14.45 1.87
N GLY A 465 7.58 15.63 1.28
CA GLY A 465 8.71 15.89 0.40
C GLY A 465 8.54 15.32 -1.02
N LEU A 466 7.32 14.95 -1.41
CA LEU A 466 6.96 14.37 -2.72
C LEU A 466 6.45 15.44 -3.69
N ALA A 467 7.20 16.54 -3.83
CA ALA A 467 6.74 17.70 -4.60
C ALA A 467 6.52 17.40 -6.11
N SER A 468 7.32 16.50 -6.69
CA SER A 468 7.15 16.11 -8.10
C SER A 468 5.89 15.28 -8.32
N GLU A 469 5.60 14.40 -7.37
CA GLU A 469 4.40 13.57 -7.34
C GLU A 469 3.16 14.44 -7.06
N ALA A 470 3.28 15.44 -6.19
CA ALA A 470 2.23 16.43 -5.91
C ALA A 470 1.82 17.21 -7.18
N LEU A 471 2.79 17.71 -7.95
CA LEU A 471 2.52 18.40 -9.21
C LEU A 471 1.81 17.49 -10.22
N PHE A 472 2.24 16.24 -10.32
CA PHE A 472 1.59 15.26 -11.20
C PHE A 472 0.16 14.95 -10.73
N ALA A 473 -0.03 14.76 -9.43
CA ALA A 473 -1.32 14.50 -8.81
C ALA A 473 -2.30 15.67 -9.06
N GLU A 474 -1.84 16.92 -8.93
CA GLU A 474 -2.63 18.11 -9.20
C GLU A 474 -3.10 18.13 -10.67
N GLN A 475 -2.18 17.92 -11.61
CA GLN A 475 -2.50 17.86 -13.04
C GLN A 475 -3.50 16.73 -13.34
N ARG A 476 -3.28 15.54 -12.77
CA ARG A 476 -4.18 14.40 -12.92
C ARG A 476 -5.58 14.71 -12.40
N ILE A 477 -5.71 15.28 -11.20
CA ILE A 477 -6.99 15.67 -10.62
C ILE A 477 -7.69 16.70 -11.52
N LYS A 478 -6.96 17.68 -12.03
CA LYS A 478 -7.50 18.69 -12.95
C LYS A 478 -8.05 18.06 -14.23
N GLU A 479 -7.26 17.21 -14.89
CA GLU A 479 -7.62 16.54 -16.15
C GLU A 479 -8.74 15.52 -15.98
N GLN A 480 -8.79 14.84 -14.85
CA GLN A 480 -9.68 13.70 -14.62
C GLN A 480 -10.80 13.98 -13.62
N SER A 481 -10.95 15.23 -13.16
CA SER A 481 -11.96 15.67 -12.18
C SER A 481 -13.35 15.06 -12.40
N LYS A 482 -13.84 15.12 -13.65
CA LYS A 482 -15.13 14.53 -14.05
C LYS A 482 -15.20 13.00 -13.86
N TYR A 483 -14.11 12.29 -14.11
CA TYR A 483 -14.02 10.82 -14.00
C TYR A 483 -13.73 10.35 -12.57
N LEU A 484 -12.96 11.14 -11.84
CA LEU A 484 -12.60 10.91 -10.43
C LEU A 484 -13.72 11.32 -9.47
N GLY A 485 -14.76 12.01 -9.96
CA GLY A 485 -15.86 12.49 -9.13
C GLY A 485 -15.42 13.54 -8.11
N VAL A 486 -14.38 14.31 -8.44
CA VAL A 486 -13.85 15.40 -7.61
C VAL A 486 -13.94 16.71 -8.38
N LYS A 487 -14.21 17.81 -7.68
CA LYS A 487 -14.20 19.14 -8.28
C LYS A 487 -12.82 19.76 -8.07
N PHE A 488 -12.08 19.98 -9.17
CA PHE A 488 -10.90 20.82 -9.10
C PHE A 488 -11.34 22.29 -8.96
N ILE A 489 -10.82 22.97 -7.96
CA ILE A 489 -11.00 24.40 -7.76
C ILE A 489 -9.62 25.04 -8.00
N PRO A 490 -9.47 26.12 -8.81
CA PRO A 490 -8.18 26.80 -9.04
C PRO A 490 -7.79 27.80 -7.95
N ASN A 491 -6.47 28.09 -7.82
CA ASN A 491 -5.84 28.94 -6.76
C ASN A 491 -6.64 30.20 -6.41
N GLU A 492 -7.13 30.88 -7.43
CA GLU A 492 -7.74 32.20 -7.35
C GLU A 492 -9.24 32.19 -6.98
N GLU A 493 -9.95 31.06 -7.12
CA GLU A 493 -11.40 30.97 -6.82
C GLU A 493 -11.69 30.53 -5.37
N ALA A 494 -10.71 29.95 -4.66
CA ALA A 494 -10.89 29.50 -3.27
C ALA A 494 -10.54 30.56 -2.21
N GLU A 495 -10.09 31.73 -2.65
CA GLU A 495 -9.82 32.90 -1.81
C GLU A 495 -11.06 33.81 -1.65
N ARG A 496 -12.18 33.45 -2.29
CA ARG A 496 -13.51 34.07 -2.12
C ARG A 496 -14.42 33.15 -1.31
#